data_AF-A0A2D0IMW6-F1
#
_entry.id   AF-A0A2D0IMW6-F1
#
_cell.length_a   1.000
_cell.length_b   1.000
_cell.length_c   1.000
_cell.angle_alpha   90.00
_cell.angle_beta   90.00
_cell.angle_gamma   90.00
#
_symmetry.space_group_name_H-M   'P 1'
#
loop_
_entity.id
_entity.type
_entity.pdbx_description
1 polymer ?
#
loop_
_entity_poly.entity_id
_entity_poly.type
_entity_poly.pdbx_seq_one_letter_code
_entity_poly.pdbx_strand_id
1 'polypeptide(L)' 'MNIAPIGILALQYCHKQLPLTVLQTRAGFYIGTIEGGVPCSRESMEYFASREQVEFALKQGQWTQRQSS' A
#
# COMPACT_ATOMS: atom_id res chain seq x y z
N MET A 1 -7.38 -19.60 2.89
CA MET A 1 -6.58 -18.78 1.95
C MET A 1 -6.67 -17.35 2.43
N ASN A 2 -5.57 -16.78 2.94
CA ASN A 2 -5.57 -15.36 3.34
C ASN A 2 -5.40 -14.54 2.05
N ILE A 3 -6.50 -14.07 1.48
CA ILE A 3 -6.45 -13.22 0.29
C ILE A 3 -5.88 -11.88 0.75
N ALA A 4 -4.70 -11.51 0.24
CA ALA A 4 -4.14 -10.20 0.50
C ALA A 4 -5.11 -9.13 -0.05
N PRO A 5 -5.42 -8.07 0.72
CA PRO A 5 -6.25 -6.99 0.21
C PRO A 5 -5.60 -6.38 -1.05
N ILE A 6 -6.42 -5.91 -1.99
CA ILE A 6 -5.96 -5.32 -3.26
C ILE A 6 -5.90 -3.79 -3.17
N GLY A 7 -5.02 -3.19 -3.97
CA GLY A 7 -4.93 -1.72 -4.08
C GLY A 7 -6.11 -1.13 -4.85
N ILE A 8 -6.82 -0.19 -4.23
CA ILE A 8 -7.96 0.50 -4.83
C ILE A 8 -7.46 1.47 -5.91
N LEU A 9 -6.41 2.24 -5.62
CA LEU A 9 -5.84 3.19 -6.58
C LEU A 9 -5.13 2.47 -7.74
N ALA A 10 -4.49 1.34 -7.48
CA ALA A 10 -3.93 0.48 -8.53
C ALA A 10 -5.03 -0.01 -9.49
N LEU A 11 -6.18 -0.41 -8.95
CA LEU A 11 -7.31 -0.84 -9.77
C LEU A 11 -7.94 0.34 -10.53
N GLN A 12 -8.11 1.48 -9.87
CA GLN A 12 -8.79 2.65 -10.44
C GLN A 12 -7.95 3.34 -11.54
N TYR A 13 -6.66 3.54 -11.30
CA TYR A 13 -5.80 4.33 -12.20
C TYR A 13 -4.89 3.50 -13.08
N CYS A 14 -4.44 2.33 -12.60
CA CYS A 14 -3.56 1.46 -13.36
C CYS A 14 -4.29 0.29 -14.01
N HIS A 15 -5.59 0.11 -13.69
CA HIS A 15 -6.43 -1.02 -14.14
C HIS A 15 -5.83 -2.39 -13.78
N LYS A 16 -5.16 -2.47 -12.62
CA LYS A 16 -4.45 -3.67 -12.17
C LYS A 16 -4.90 -4.10 -10.79
N GLN A 17 -5.20 -5.39 -10.65
CA GLN A 17 -5.50 -6.02 -9.37
C GLN A 17 -4.20 -6.46 -8.71
N LEU A 18 -3.54 -5.52 -8.04
CA LEU A 18 -2.28 -5.78 -7.34
C LEU A 18 -2.53 -5.92 -5.83
N PRO A 19 -1.88 -6.89 -5.16
CA PRO A 19 -1.98 -7.02 -3.71
C PRO A 19 -1.30 -5.85 -3.01
N LEU A 20 -1.88 -5.42 -1.89
CA LEU A 20 -1.26 -4.45 -1.00
C LEU A 20 0.02 -5.02 -0.41
N THR A 21 1.05 -4.20 -0.43
CA THR A 21 2.37 -4.52 0.11
C THR A 21 2.98 -3.31 0.80
N VAL A 22 4.02 -3.58 1.59
CA VAL A 22 4.82 -2.56 2.24
C VAL A 22 5.87 -2.04 1.26
N LEU A 23 5.88 -0.72 1.10
CA LEU A 23 6.84 0.00 0.27
C LEU A 23 7.59 1.04 1.12
N GLN A 24 8.74 1.46 0.61
CA GLN A 24 9.61 2.42 1.29
C GLN A 24 9.98 3.56 0.35
N THR A 25 9.97 4.78 0.87
CA THR A 25 10.58 5.96 0.25
C THR A 25 11.57 6.61 1.21
N ARG A 26 12.25 7.66 0.77
CA ARG A 26 13.06 8.53 1.64
C ARG A 26 12.25 9.16 2.80
N ALA A 27 10.94 9.33 2.64
CA ALA A 27 10.07 9.92 3.66
C ALA A 27 9.58 8.91 4.71
N GLY A 28 9.87 7.61 4.55
CA GLY A 28 9.39 6.54 5.42
C GLY A 28 8.72 5.41 4.64
N PHE A 29 8.01 4.56 5.37
CA PHE A 29 7.29 3.41 4.84
C PHE A 29 5.83 3.72 4.56
N TYR A 30 5.19 2.99 3.66
CA TYR A 30 3.79 3.18 3.31
C TYR A 30 3.19 1.90 2.73
N ILE A 31 1.88 1.83 2.66
CA ILE A 31 1.15 0.73 2.02
C ILE A 31 0.87 1.13 0.58
N GLY A 32 1.20 0.26 -0.35
CA GLY A 32 0.99 0.51 -1.77
C GLY A 32 0.95 -0.78 -2.57
N THR A 33 1.11 -0.66 -3.88
CA THR A 33 1.20 -1.81 -4.78
C THR A 33 2.48 -1.74 -5.59
N ILE A 34 2.97 -2.90 -6.02
CA ILE A 34 4.19 -3.04 -6.80
C ILE A 34 3.93 -3.92 -8.00
N GLU A 35 4.53 -3.58 -9.12
CA GLU A 35 4.52 -4.40 -10.32
C GLU A 35 5.87 -4.30 -11.01
N GLY A 36 6.45 -5.44 -11.40
CA GLY A 36 7.75 -5.46 -12.08
C GLY A 36 8.90 -4.82 -11.28
N GLY A 37 8.79 -4.78 -9.95
CA GLY A 37 9.77 -4.13 -9.07
C GLY A 37 9.63 -2.62 -8.95
N VAL A 38 8.62 -2.02 -9.59
CA VAL A 38 8.36 -0.58 -9.54
C VAL A 38 7.08 -0.30 -8.75
N PRO A 39 7.07 0.67 -7.82
CA PRO A 39 5.84 1.11 -7.16
C PRO A 39 4.77 1.54 -8.18
N CYS A 40 3.62 0.90 -8.13
CA CYS A 40 2.50 1.17 -9.03
C CYS A 40 1.54 2.21 -8.45
N SER A 41 1.21 2.09 -7.15
CA SER A 41 0.37 3.07 -6.44
C SER A 41 0.79 3.21 -4.97
N ARG A 42 0.48 4.37 -4.38
CA ARG A 42 0.50 4.58 -2.92
C ARG A 42 -0.93 4.55 -2.41
N GLU A 43 -1.24 3.53 -1.62
CA GLU A 43 -2.59 3.23 -1.16
C GLU A 43 -2.87 3.81 0.23
N SER A 44 -1.88 3.89 1.13
CA SER A 44 -2.06 4.60 2.40
C SER A 44 -1.94 6.11 2.28
N MET A 45 -2.72 6.82 3.11
CA MET A 45 -2.48 8.24 3.38
C MET A 45 -1.23 8.44 4.23
N GLU A 46 -1.02 7.56 5.21
CA GLU A 46 0.04 7.64 6.18
C GLU A 46 1.38 7.21 5.60
N TYR A 47 2.41 7.86 6.14
CA TYR A 47 3.76 7.32 6.17
C TYR A 47 4.05 6.81 7.59
N PHE A 48 4.74 5.68 7.67
CA PHE A 48 5.13 5.02 8.91
C PHE A 48 6.63 5.17 9.12
N ALA A 49 7.05 5.27 10.38
CA ALA A 49 8.45 5.49 10.73
C ALA A 49 9.31 4.24 10.56
N SER A 50 8.72 3.04 10.67
CA SER A 50 9.44 1.77 10.54
C SER A 50 8.66 0.75 9.73
N ARG A 51 9.38 -0.29 9.27
CA ARG A 51 8.80 -1.40 8.51
C ARG A 51 7.80 -2.19 9.35
N GLU A 52 8.11 -2.42 10.62
CA GLU A 52 7.27 -3.16 11.55
C GLU A 52 5.93 -2.45 11.78
N GLN A 53 5.95 -1.11 11.86
CA GLN A 53 4.72 -0.31 12.04
C GLN A 53 3.78 -0.45 10.85
N VAL A 54 4.29 -0.37 9.62
CA VAL A 54 3.45 -0.49 8.42
C VAL A 54 2.99 -1.94 8.18
N GLU A 55 3.82 -2.93 8.49
CA GLU A 55 3.43 -4.34 8.42
C GLU A 55 2.31 -4.65 9.42
N PHE A 56 2.41 -4.12 10.65
CA PHE A 56 1.36 -4.21 11.65
C PHE A 56 0.09 -3.49 11.19
N ALA A 57 0.20 -2.25 10.70
CA ALA A 57 -0.93 -1.49 10.17
C ALA A 57 -1.63 -2.23 9.03
N LEU A 58 -0.89 -2.75 8.06
CA LEU A 58 -1.43 -3.52 6.94
C LEU A 58 -2.15 -4.78 7.42
N LYS A 59 -1.55 -5.52 8.36
CA LYS A 59 -2.14 -6.75 8.90
C LYS A 59 -3.40 -6.51 9.72
N GLN A 60 -3.42 -5.43 10.51
CA GLN A 60 -4.54 -5.08 11.40
C GLN A 60 -5.62 -4.22 10.72
N GLY A 61 -5.36 -3.74 9.49
CA GLY A 61 -6.22 -2.74 8.84
C GLY A 61 -6.18 -1.37 9.53
N GLN A 62 -5.12 -1.06 10.27
CA GLN A 62 -4.95 0.20 11.01
C GLN A 62 -4.23 1.26 10.17
N TRP A 63 -4.80 1.60 9.03
CA TRP A 63 -4.33 2.62 8.10
C TRP A 63 -5.52 3.18 7.32
N THR A 64 -5.37 4.35 6.71
CA THR A 64 -6.45 4.97 5.94
C THR A 64 -6.15 4.95 4.46
N GLN A 65 -7.15 4.56 3.67
CA GLN A 65 -7.07 4.57 2.23
C GLN A 65 -6.89 6.01 1.73
N ARG A 66 -5.86 6.20 0.91
CA ARG A 66 -5.66 7.43 0.16
C ARG A 66 -6.77 7.60 -0.84
N GLN A 67 -7.48 8.72 -0.70
CA GLN A 67 -8.48 9.13 -1.66
C GLN A 67 -7.80 9.75 -2.88
N SER A 68 -8.37 9.48 -4.04
CA SER A 68 -8.13 10.28 -5.24
C SER A 68 -8.75 11.66 -5.06
N SER A 69 -7.93 12.70 -5.07
CA SER A 69 -8.40 14.09 -5.20
C SER A 69 -8.71 14.42 -6.65
#